data_AF-A0A746D0L5-F1
#
_entry.id   AF-A0A746D0L5-F1
#
_cell.length_a   1.000
_cell.length_b   1.000
_cell.length_c   1.000
_cell.angle_alpha   90.00
_cell.angle_beta   90.00
_cell.angle_gamma   90.00
#
_symmetry.space_group_name_H-M   'P 1'
#
loop_
_entity.id
_entity.type
_entity.pdbx_description
1 polymer ?
#
loop_
_entity_poly.entity_id
_entity_poly.type
_entity_poly.pdbx_seq_one_letter_code
_entity_poly.pdbx_strand_id
1 'polypeptide(L)'
;DNQPERVAYFGQMMKTARILINTPASQGGIGDLYNFKLAPSLTLGCGSWGGNSISENVGPKHLINKKTVAKRAENMLWHKLPKSIYFRRGSLPIALDEVITDGHKRALIVTDRFLFNNGYADQITSVLKAAGVETEVFFEVEADPTLSVVRKGAELANSFKPDVIIALGGGSPMDAAKIMWVMYEHPETHFEE
;
A
#
# COMPACT_ATOMS: atom_id res chain seq x y z
N ASP A 1 -28.59 -11.88 27.73
CA ASP A 1 -29.51 -11.32 26.74
C ASP A 1 -29.28 -12.11 25.46
N ASN A 2 -30.34 -12.69 24.91
CA ASN A 2 -30.29 -13.45 23.66
C ASN A 2 -30.37 -12.51 22.44
N GLN A 3 -30.50 -11.20 22.66
CA GLN A 3 -30.50 -10.17 21.64
C GLN A 3 -29.07 -9.60 21.47
N PRO A 4 -28.31 -10.04 20.45
CA PRO A 4 -26.92 -9.65 20.28
C PRO A 4 -26.74 -8.14 20.04
N GLU A 5 -27.71 -7.49 19.41
CA GLU A 5 -27.68 -6.03 19.17
C GLU A 5 -27.69 -5.23 20.47
N ARG A 6 -28.50 -5.64 21.45
CA ARG A 6 -28.54 -4.99 22.77
C ARG A 6 -27.25 -5.21 23.54
N VAL A 7 -26.68 -6.40 23.46
CA VAL A 7 -25.38 -6.72 24.06
C VAL A 7 -24.29 -5.87 23.43
N ALA A 8 -24.26 -5.73 22.10
CA ALA A 8 -23.28 -4.93 21.39
C ALA A 8 -23.41 -3.44 21.72
N TYR A 9 -24.64 -2.91 21.72
CA TYR A 9 -24.93 -1.53 22.10
C TYR A 9 -24.47 -1.23 23.53
N PHE A 10 -24.88 -2.05 24.50
CA PHE A 10 -24.45 -1.89 25.89
C PHE A 10 -22.92 -2.06 26.04
N GLY A 11 -22.37 -3.01 25.28
CA GLY A 11 -20.94 -3.27 25.08
C GLY A 11 -20.11 -2.03 24.78
N GLN A 12 -20.56 -1.28 23.78
CA GLN A 12 -19.87 -0.09 23.26
C GLN A 12 -20.11 1.16 24.12
N MET A 13 -21.30 1.29 24.70
CA MET A 13 -21.69 2.47 25.47
C MET A 13 -21.09 2.52 26.87
N MET A 14 -20.94 1.37 27.54
CA MET A 14 -20.51 1.32 28.94
C MET A 14 -18.99 1.36 29.08
N LYS A 15 -18.48 2.39 29.77
CA LYS A 15 -17.05 2.53 30.10
C LYS A 15 -16.64 1.63 31.27
N THR A 16 -16.70 0.32 31.06
CA THR A 16 -16.38 -0.70 32.08
C THR A 16 -15.50 -1.78 31.49
N ALA A 17 -14.59 -2.34 32.29
CA ALA A 17 -13.70 -3.41 31.86
C ALA A 17 -14.38 -4.80 31.79
N ARG A 18 -15.57 -4.93 32.41
CA ARG A 18 -16.33 -6.18 32.48
C ARG A 18 -17.81 -5.90 32.28
N ILE A 19 -18.39 -6.59 31.32
CA ILE A 19 -19.83 -6.55 31.03
C ILE A 19 -20.40 -7.93 31.30
N LEU A 20 -21.28 -7.99 32.29
CA LEU A 20 -21.85 -9.22 32.82
C LEU A 20 -23.28 -9.34 32.31
N ILE A 21 -23.55 -10.36 31.50
CA ILE A 21 -24.83 -10.53 30.81
C ILE A 21 -25.65 -11.60 31.52
N ASN A 22 -26.81 -11.24 32.07
CA ASN A 22 -27.70 -12.16 32.79
C ASN A 22 -27.03 -12.90 33.97
N THR A 23 -25.99 -12.33 34.58
CA THR A 23 -25.31 -12.91 35.74
C THR A 23 -25.24 -11.89 36.87
N PRO A 24 -25.35 -12.31 38.15
CA PRO A 24 -25.22 -11.39 39.27
C PRO A 24 -23.83 -10.77 39.31
N ALA A 25 -23.74 -9.47 39.62
CA ALA A 25 -22.49 -8.71 39.47
C ALA A 25 -21.35 -9.21 40.37
N SER A 26 -21.65 -9.56 41.64
CA SER A 26 -20.65 -9.99 42.62
C SER A 26 -20.04 -11.34 42.25
N GLN A 27 -20.83 -12.35 41.90
CA GLN A 27 -20.32 -13.67 41.52
C GLN A 27 -19.86 -13.75 40.05
N GLY A 28 -20.52 -13.02 39.16
CA GLY A 28 -20.15 -12.97 37.73
C GLY A 28 -18.84 -12.23 37.49
N GLY A 29 -18.56 -11.17 38.27
CA GLY A 29 -17.35 -10.36 38.13
C GLY A 29 -16.08 -11.05 38.61
N ILE A 30 -16.20 -11.93 39.62
CA ILE A 30 -15.10 -12.76 40.11
C ILE A 30 -14.61 -13.71 39.00
N GLY A 31 -15.51 -14.19 38.14
CA GLY A 31 -15.22 -15.19 37.12
C GLY A 31 -15.37 -16.62 37.65
N ASP A 32 -15.39 -17.58 36.73
CA ASP A 32 -15.42 -19.05 36.96
C ASP A 32 -16.68 -19.63 37.66
N LEU A 33 -17.58 -18.80 38.20
CA LEU A 33 -18.87 -19.25 38.77
C LEU A 33 -20.01 -19.25 37.75
N TYR A 34 -20.18 -18.14 37.02
CA TYR A 34 -21.26 -17.96 36.05
C TYR A 34 -20.75 -17.80 34.61
N ASN A 35 -19.45 -17.66 34.43
CA ASN A 35 -18.80 -17.55 33.13
C ASN A 35 -17.36 -18.07 33.21
N PHE A 36 -16.92 -18.76 32.17
CA PHE A 36 -15.58 -19.36 32.08
C PHE A 36 -14.58 -18.50 31.30
N LYS A 37 -14.97 -17.27 30.93
CA LYS A 37 -14.15 -16.36 30.11
C LYS A 37 -13.36 -15.37 30.95
N LEU A 38 -13.81 -15.05 32.16
CA LEU A 38 -13.09 -14.22 33.11
C LEU A 38 -12.22 -15.08 34.01
N ALA A 39 -10.95 -14.70 34.16
CA ALA A 39 -10.04 -15.34 35.10
C ALA A 39 -10.55 -15.14 36.55
N PRO A 40 -10.61 -16.20 37.39
CA PRO A 40 -11.07 -16.08 38.76
C PRO A 40 -10.18 -15.15 39.58
N SER A 41 -10.75 -14.09 40.18
CA SER A 41 -10.04 -13.18 41.08
C SER A 41 -10.97 -12.37 41.96
N LEU A 42 -10.50 -12.00 43.16
CA LEU A 42 -11.15 -11.01 44.03
C LEU A 42 -10.58 -9.59 43.84
N THR A 43 -9.50 -9.45 43.06
CA THR A 43 -8.89 -8.17 42.74
C THR A 43 -9.22 -7.81 41.29
N LEU A 44 -10.19 -6.91 41.13
CA LEU A 44 -10.78 -6.58 39.85
C LEU A 44 -10.19 -5.28 39.31
N GLY A 45 -9.36 -5.37 38.27
CA GLY A 45 -8.81 -4.19 37.60
C GLY A 45 -9.89 -3.45 36.82
N CYS A 46 -10.09 -2.17 37.11
CA CYS A 46 -11.13 -1.34 36.50
C CYS A 46 -10.64 -0.56 35.27
N GLY A 47 -9.39 -0.77 34.84
CA GLY A 47 -8.74 -0.02 33.78
C GLY A 47 -8.48 1.44 34.17
N SER A 48 -7.93 2.21 33.22
CA SER A 48 -7.52 3.60 33.45
C SER A 48 -8.69 4.50 33.88
N TRP A 49 -9.92 4.16 33.47
CA TRP A 49 -11.14 4.83 33.92
C TRP A 49 -11.37 4.72 35.43
N GLY A 50 -10.88 3.66 36.07
CA GLY A 50 -10.94 3.44 37.51
C GLY A 50 -9.62 3.74 38.23
N GLY A 51 -8.70 4.50 37.63
CA GLY A 51 -7.45 4.94 38.26
C GLY A 51 -6.35 3.88 38.38
N ASN A 52 -6.41 2.79 37.63
CA ASN A 52 -5.36 1.76 37.59
C ASN A 52 -5.08 1.30 36.15
N SER A 53 -3.92 0.67 35.91
CA SER A 53 -3.52 0.28 34.54
C SER A 53 -3.95 -1.15 34.14
N ILE A 54 -4.80 -1.80 34.94
CA ILE A 54 -5.21 -3.20 34.72
C ILE A 54 -6.68 -3.23 34.31
N SER A 55 -6.99 -3.66 33.09
CA SER A 55 -8.36 -3.77 32.55
C SER A 55 -8.95 -5.18 32.67
N GLU A 56 -8.44 -6.00 33.58
CA GLU A 56 -8.83 -7.40 33.72
C GLU A 56 -8.81 -7.87 35.18
N ASN A 57 -9.18 -9.12 35.41
CA ASN A 57 -9.09 -9.74 36.73
C ASN A 57 -7.62 -10.02 37.06
N VAL A 58 -7.13 -9.49 38.19
CA VAL A 58 -5.73 -9.60 38.56
C VAL A 58 -5.43 -11.05 38.91
N GLY A 59 -4.67 -11.72 38.05
CA GLY A 59 -4.13 -13.05 38.27
C GLY A 59 -2.60 -13.10 38.36
N PRO A 60 -2.01 -14.32 38.42
CA PRO A 60 -0.58 -14.53 38.63
C PRO A 60 0.33 -13.80 37.63
N LYS A 61 -0.10 -13.61 36.38
CA LYS A 61 0.70 -12.93 35.34
C LYS A 61 1.10 -11.49 35.70
N HIS A 62 0.33 -10.82 36.56
CA HIS A 62 0.61 -9.46 37.01
C HIS A 62 1.64 -9.43 38.15
N LEU A 63 1.92 -10.57 38.77
CA LEU A 63 2.91 -10.74 39.84
C LEU A 63 4.24 -11.28 39.31
N ILE A 64 4.32 -11.56 38.00
CA ILE A 64 5.52 -12.12 37.36
C ILE A 64 6.33 -10.99 36.71
N ASN A 65 7.57 -10.83 37.18
CA ASN A 65 8.56 -10.00 36.52
C ASN A 65 9.13 -10.75 35.30
N LYS A 66 8.69 -10.40 34.09
CA LYS A 66 9.29 -10.90 32.85
C LYS A 66 10.48 -10.01 32.46
N LYS A 67 11.69 -10.57 32.46
CA LYS A 67 12.88 -9.93 31.91
C LYS A 67 13.11 -10.40 30.47
N THR A 68 13.29 -9.46 29.54
CA THR A 68 13.63 -9.78 28.15
C THR A 68 15.10 -9.43 27.91
N VAL A 69 15.91 -10.41 27.49
CA VAL A 69 17.29 -10.17 27.06
C VAL A 69 17.27 -9.98 25.54
N ALA A 70 17.33 -8.73 25.09
CA ALA A 70 17.41 -8.40 23.67
C ALA A 70 18.88 -8.33 23.24
N LYS A 71 19.29 -9.24 22.34
CA LYS A 71 20.62 -9.18 21.72
C LYS A 71 20.60 -8.21 20.53
N ARG A 72 21.74 -7.60 20.21
CA ARG A 72 21.91 -6.85 18.96
C ARG A 72 21.60 -7.79 17.79
N ALA A 73 20.62 -7.43 16.97
CA ALA A 73 20.38 -8.02 15.67
C ALA A 73 20.68 -6.97 14.61
N GLU A 74 21.29 -7.39 13.51
CA GLU A 74 21.48 -6.54 12.35
C GLU A 74 20.20 -6.53 11.52
N ASN A 75 19.89 -5.38 10.92
CA ASN A 75 18.69 -5.24 10.10
C ASN A 75 18.85 -6.01 8.79
N MET A 76 17.75 -6.62 8.33
CA MET A 76 17.72 -7.31 7.04
C MET A 76 17.98 -6.31 5.91
N LEU A 77 18.99 -6.59 5.08
CA LEU A 77 19.27 -5.86 3.85
C LEU A 77 18.60 -6.56 2.66
N TRP A 78 18.39 -5.83 1.57
CA TRP A 78 17.85 -6.38 0.33
C TRP A 78 18.57 -5.82 -0.90
N HIS A 79 18.69 -6.66 -1.92
CA HIS A 79 19.11 -6.27 -3.26
C HIS A 79 17.94 -6.54 -4.22
N LYS A 80 17.15 -5.50 -4.52
CA LYS A 80 15.96 -5.59 -5.37
C LYS A 80 16.20 -4.81 -6.65
N LEU A 81 16.08 -5.49 -7.78
CA LEU A 81 16.28 -4.94 -9.13
C LEU A 81 15.09 -5.30 -10.02
N PRO A 82 14.86 -4.58 -11.13
CA PRO A 82 13.97 -5.03 -12.19
C PRO A 82 14.36 -6.44 -12.68
N LYS A 83 13.36 -7.24 -13.06
CA LYS A 83 13.55 -8.63 -13.51
C LYS A 83 14.41 -8.72 -14.78
N SER A 84 14.14 -7.85 -15.74
CA SER A 84 14.81 -7.81 -17.05
C SER A 84 15.60 -6.50 -17.17
N ILE A 85 16.92 -6.59 -17.40
CA ILE A 85 17.80 -5.45 -17.67
C ILE A 85 18.61 -5.75 -18.93
N TYR A 86 18.23 -5.13 -20.04
CA TYR A 86 18.94 -5.25 -21.32
C TYR A 86 19.93 -4.12 -21.52
N PHE A 87 21.13 -4.45 -22.00
CA PHE A 87 22.19 -3.49 -22.34
C PHE A 87 22.93 -3.93 -23.60
N ARG A 88 23.81 -3.06 -24.14
CA ARG A 88 24.51 -3.12 -25.46
C ARG A 88 23.81 -2.33 -26.56
N ARG A 89 24.58 -1.96 -27.60
CA ARG A 89 24.08 -1.23 -28.76
C ARG A 89 23.08 -2.10 -29.53
N GLY A 90 21.95 -1.52 -29.92
CA GLY A 90 20.90 -2.23 -30.66
C GLY A 90 19.98 -3.08 -29.79
N SER A 91 20.01 -2.95 -28.46
CA SER A 91 19.13 -3.71 -27.56
C SER A 91 17.66 -3.32 -27.66
N LEU A 92 17.33 -2.08 -28.06
CA LEU A 92 15.97 -1.55 -28.07
C LEU A 92 14.94 -2.42 -28.83
N PRO A 93 15.11 -2.74 -30.12
CA PRO A 93 14.14 -3.56 -30.84
C PRO A 93 14.03 -4.98 -30.26
N ILE A 94 15.12 -5.53 -29.73
CA ILE A 94 15.14 -6.87 -29.11
C ILE A 94 14.36 -6.85 -27.79
N ALA A 95 14.50 -5.79 -26.99
CA ALA A 95 13.77 -5.63 -25.73
C ALA A 95 12.29 -5.30 -25.95
N LEU A 96 11.95 -4.53 -27.00
CA LEU A 96 10.55 -4.23 -27.34
C LEU A 96 9.80 -5.45 -27.88
N ASP A 97 10.50 -6.46 -28.39
CA ASP A 97 9.87 -7.75 -28.72
C ASP A 97 9.23 -8.39 -27.49
N GLU A 98 9.80 -8.21 -26.29
CA GLU A 98 9.20 -8.69 -25.02
C GLU A 98 7.82 -8.07 -24.79
N VAL A 99 7.64 -6.78 -25.08
CA VAL A 99 6.35 -6.08 -24.98
C VAL A 99 5.31 -6.73 -25.90
N ILE A 100 5.73 -7.14 -27.10
CA ILE A 100 4.88 -7.77 -28.10
C ILE A 100 4.53 -9.20 -27.67
N THR A 101 5.54 -9.98 -27.22
CA THR A 101 5.36 -11.38 -26.79
C THR A 101 4.55 -11.50 -25.51
N ASP A 102 4.65 -10.53 -24.60
CA ASP A 102 3.87 -10.46 -23.38
C ASP A 102 2.41 -10.07 -23.63
N GLY A 103 2.07 -9.68 -24.87
CA GLY A 103 0.69 -9.50 -25.33
C GLY A 103 0.13 -8.09 -25.14
N HIS A 104 0.95 -7.12 -24.78
CA HIS A 104 0.55 -5.71 -24.68
C HIS A 104 0.12 -5.15 -26.06
N LYS A 105 -0.90 -4.29 -26.06
CA LYS A 105 -1.56 -3.74 -27.26
C LYS A 105 -1.62 -2.22 -27.29
N ARG A 106 -1.38 -1.53 -26.17
CA ARG A 106 -1.51 -0.08 -26.04
C ARG A 106 -0.36 0.50 -25.22
N ALA A 107 0.61 1.10 -25.89
CA ALA A 107 1.78 1.67 -25.26
C ALA A 107 1.66 3.20 -25.11
N LEU A 108 1.87 3.70 -23.89
CA LEU A 108 2.08 5.12 -23.63
C LEU A 108 3.58 5.41 -23.51
N ILE A 109 4.12 6.21 -24.41
CA ILE A 109 5.53 6.63 -24.38
C ILE A 109 5.61 7.98 -23.66
N VAL A 110 6.39 8.06 -22.59
CA VAL A 110 6.63 9.29 -21.82
C VAL A 110 8.05 9.78 -22.09
N THR A 111 8.18 10.99 -22.63
CA THR A 111 9.47 11.56 -23.02
C THR A 111 9.47 13.09 -22.93
N ASP A 112 10.57 13.72 -23.33
CA ASP A 112 10.69 15.17 -23.43
C ASP A 112 10.56 15.65 -24.89
N ARG A 113 10.39 16.96 -25.07
CA ARG A 113 10.27 17.58 -26.40
C ARG A 113 11.51 17.37 -27.27
N PHE A 114 12.69 17.30 -26.67
CA PHE A 114 13.93 17.18 -27.43
C PHE A 114 14.02 15.80 -28.09
N LEU A 115 13.81 14.73 -27.33
CA LEU A 115 13.83 13.36 -27.84
C LEU A 115 12.70 13.10 -28.83
N PHE A 116 11.53 13.68 -28.57
CA PHE A 116 10.42 13.65 -29.52
C PHE A 116 10.77 14.33 -30.84
N ASN A 117 11.20 15.60 -30.81
CA ASN A 117 11.48 16.39 -32.01
C ASN A 117 12.66 15.85 -32.84
N ASN A 118 13.60 15.15 -32.23
CA ASN A 118 14.75 14.54 -32.90
C ASN A 118 14.49 13.08 -33.36
N GLY A 119 13.25 12.60 -33.29
CA GLY A 119 12.85 11.29 -33.81
C GLY A 119 13.33 10.09 -32.98
N TYR A 120 13.76 10.29 -31.72
CA TYR A 120 14.11 9.18 -30.84
C TYR A 120 12.86 8.40 -30.40
N ALA A 121 11.74 9.10 -30.17
CA ALA A 121 10.46 8.44 -29.90
C ALA A 121 9.99 7.59 -31.09
N ASP A 122 10.28 8.01 -32.32
CA ASP A 122 9.92 7.30 -33.55
C ASP A 122 10.62 5.94 -33.65
N GLN A 123 11.82 5.79 -33.08
CA GLN A 123 12.52 4.50 -33.03
C GLN A 123 11.78 3.45 -32.20
N ILE A 124 11.00 3.88 -31.20
CA ILE A 124 10.16 3.00 -30.38
C ILE A 124 8.82 2.76 -31.08
N THR A 125 8.15 3.84 -31.49
CA THR A 125 6.80 3.73 -32.05
C THR A 125 6.79 2.99 -33.39
N SER A 126 7.83 3.10 -34.20
CA SER A 126 7.95 2.33 -35.46
C SER A 126 7.96 0.82 -35.23
N VAL A 127 8.69 0.34 -34.21
CA VAL A 127 8.75 -1.08 -33.84
C VAL A 127 7.39 -1.55 -33.31
N LEU A 128 6.79 -0.79 -32.40
CA LEU A 128 5.50 -1.14 -31.79
C LEU A 128 4.35 -1.12 -32.79
N LYS A 129 4.27 -0.11 -33.65
CA LYS A 129 3.24 -0.01 -34.70
C LYS A 129 3.36 -1.12 -35.74
N ALA A 130 4.59 -1.52 -36.11
CA ALA A 130 4.81 -2.65 -37.00
C ALA A 130 4.25 -3.97 -36.44
N ALA A 131 4.16 -4.08 -35.11
CA ALA A 131 3.56 -5.22 -34.40
C ALA A 131 2.07 -5.05 -34.06
N GLY A 132 1.43 -3.97 -34.52
CA GLY A 132 0.01 -3.68 -34.27
C GLY A 132 -0.31 -3.19 -32.86
N VAL A 133 0.68 -2.62 -32.16
CA VAL A 133 0.48 -1.95 -30.87
C VAL A 133 0.09 -0.50 -31.12
N GLU A 134 -1.01 -0.06 -30.53
CA GLU A 134 -1.43 1.34 -30.53
C GLU A 134 -0.48 2.14 -29.64
N THR A 135 -0.01 3.30 -30.12
CA THR A 135 0.97 4.11 -29.39
C THR A 135 0.48 5.53 -29.22
N GLU A 136 0.58 6.06 -28.01
CA GLU A 136 0.40 7.48 -27.71
C GLU A 136 1.68 8.04 -27.08
N VAL A 137 2.02 9.30 -27.37
CA VAL A 137 3.27 9.90 -26.88
C VAL A 137 2.99 11.15 -26.06
N PHE A 138 3.38 11.12 -24.78
CA PHE A 138 3.40 12.29 -23.91
C PHE A 138 4.82 12.88 -23.88
N PHE A 139 4.99 14.07 -24.47
CA PHE A 139 6.29 14.73 -24.63
C PHE A 139 6.41 16.08 -23.90
N GLU A 140 5.48 16.38 -22.98
CA GLU A 140 5.49 17.63 -22.19
C GLU A 140 6.37 17.56 -20.93
N VAL A 141 7.20 16.52 -20.78
CA VAL A 141 8.11 16.42 -19.64
C VAL A 141 9.26 17.41 -19.79
N GLU A 142 9.45 18.26 -18.78
CA GLU A 142 10.55 19.22 -18.68
C GLU A 142 11.60 18.76 -17.65
N ALA A 143 12.74 19.44 -17.54
CA ALA A 143 13.69 19.19 -16.45
C ALA A 143 13.01 19.48 -15.10
N ASP A 144 13.24 18.62 -14.11
CA ASP A 144 12.56 18.63 -12.79
C ASP A 144 11.03 18.63 -12.89
N PRO A 145 10.43 17.45 -13.17
CA PRO A 145 9.02 17.36 -13.54
C PRO A 145 8.12 17.78 -12.37
N THR A 146 7.22 18.73 -12.65
CA THR A 146 6.23 19.18 -11.67
C THR A 146 5.04 18.24 -11.58
N LEU A 147 4.36 18.23 -10.43
CA LEU A 147 3.17 17.39 -10.22
C LEU A 147 2.04 17.69 -11.22
N SER A 148 1.96 18.92 -11.74
CA SER A 148 0.97 19.29 -12.75
C SER A 148 1.20 18.58 -14.09
N VAL A 149 2.47 18.42 -14.51
CA VAL A 149 2.82 17.65 -15.72
C VAL A 149 2.51 16.18 -15.53
N VAL A 150 2.80 15.63 -14.35
CA VAL A 150 2.46 14.24 -14.00
C VAL A 150 0.94 14.01 -14.05
N ARG A 151 0.14 14.93 -13.49
CA ARG A 151 -1.33 14.84 -13.58
C ARG A 151 -1.86 14.85 -15.01
N LYS A 152 -1.33 15.75 -15.86
CA LYS A 152 -1.68 15.76 -17.29
C LYS A 152 -1.33 14.44 -17.98
N GLY A 153 -0.16 13.88 -17.71
CA GLY A 153 0.24 12.58 -18.24
C GLY A 153 -0.65 11.44 -17.75
N ALA A 154 -1.06 11.48 -16.47
CA ALA A 154 -2.00 10.52 -15.90
C ALA A 154 -3.42 10.66 -16.50
N GLU A 155 -3.90 11.88 -16.74
CA GLU A 155 -5.16 12.13 -17.46
C GLU A 155 -5.13 11.57 -18.88
N LEU A 156 -4.02 11.76 -19.59
CA LEU A 156 -3.81 11.14 -20.90
C LEU A 156 -3.81 9.61 -20.80
N ALA A 157 -3.12 9.04 -19.80
CA ALA A 157 -3.13 7.60 -19.55
C ALA A 157 -4.54 7.08 -19.25
N ASN A 158 -5.33 7.79 -18.46
CA ASN A 158 -6.71 7.41 -18.15
C ASN A 158 -7.63 7.41 -19.39
N SER A 159 -7.41 8.36 -20.30
CA SER A 159 -8.14 8.43 -21.58
C SER A 159 -7.68 7.34 -22.55
N PHE A 160 -6.36 7.19 -22.73
CA PHE A 160 -5.77 6.26 -23.66
C PHE A 160 -5.82 4.80 -23.17
N LYS A 161 -5.86 4.56 -21.86
CA LYS A 161 -5.85 3.22 -21.23
C LYS A 161 -4.71 2.34 -21.75
N PRO A 162 -3.44 2.73 -21.53
CA PRO A 162 -2.31 1.89 -21.91
C PRO A 162 -2.28 0.61 -21.07
N ASP A 163 -1.79 -0.47 -21.68
CA ASP A 163 -1.42 -1.69 -20.97
C ASP A 163 0.10 -1.78 -20.71
N VAL A 164 0.88 -0.84 -21.26
CA VAL A 164 2.31 -0.67 -20.96
C VAL A 164 2.71 0.81 -21.01
N ILE A 165 3.55 1.25 -20.08
CA ILE A 165 4.14 2.60 -20.06
C ILE A 165 5.63 2.49 -20.33
N ILE A 166 6.13 3.25 -21.31
CA ILE A 166 7.53 3.26 -21.73
C ILE A 166 8.12 4.64 -21.49
N ALA A 167 9.05 4.76 -20.56
CA ALA A 167 9.78 6.01 -20.35
C ALA A 167 11.01 6.08 -21.27
N LEU A 168 11.14 7.18 -22.01
CA LEU A 168 12.29 7.46 -22.88
C LEU A 168 12.96 8.77 -22.46
N GLY A 169 14.19 8.67 -21.97
CA GLY A 169 15.04 9.82 -21.66
C GLY A 169 15.87 9.61 -20.40
N GLY A 170 16.21 10.72 -19.74
CA GLY A 170 16.96 10.73 -18.49
C GLY A 170 16.07 10.56 -17.25
N GLY A 171 16.57 11.04 -16.10
CA GLY A 171 15.86 10.95 -14.82
C GLY A 171 14.46 11.57 -14.84
N SER A 172 14.31 12.74 -15.47
CA SER A 172 13.01 13.45 -15.49
C SER A 172 11.88 12.63 -16.16
N PRO A 173 11.96 12.19 -17.44
CA PRO A 173 10.94 11.33 -18.03
C PRO A 173 10.73 10.01 -17.30
N MET A 174 11.80 9.39 -16.79
CA MET A 174 11.70 8.13 -16.05
C MET A 174 10.97 8.27 -14.71
N ASP A 175 11.21 9.35 -13.98
CA ASP A 175 10.58 9.59 -12.69
C ASP A 175 9.13 10.04 -12.88
N ALA A 176 8.87 10.94 -13.83
CA ALA A 176 7.53 11.38 -14.18
C ALA A 176 6.65 10.19 -14.61
N ALA A 177 7.16 9.30 -15.48
CA ALA A 177 6.43 8.12 -15.95
C ALA A 177 6.05 7.15 -14.82
N LYS A 178 6.95 6.93 -13.85
CA LYS A 178 6.66 6.06 -12.70
C LYS A 178 5.57 6.63 -11.81
N ILE A 179 5.53 7.95 -11.61
CA ILE A 179 4.44 8.57 -10.83
C ILE A 179 3.14 8.62 -11.63
N MET A 180 3.21 8.89 -12.94
CA MET A 180 2.04 8.77 -13.84
C MET A 180 1.45 7.36 -13.77
N TRP A 181 2.29 6.32 -13.72
CA TRP A 181 1.85 4.93 -13.56
C TRP A 181 1.08 4.73 -12.25
N VAL A 182 1.59 5.24 -11.13
CA VAL A 182 0.86 5.17 -9.85
C VAL A 182 -0.48 5.90 -9.92
N MET A 183 -0.53 7.11 -10.49
CA MET A 183 -1.77 7.87 -10.64
C MET A 183 -2.76 7.25 -11.63
N TYR A 184 -2.28 6.45 -12.58
CA TYR A 184 -3.13 5.71 -13.51
C TYR A 184 -3.77 4.49 -12.85
N GLU A 185 -2.98 3.68 -12.13
CA GLU A 185 -3.48 2.48 -11.44
C GLU A 185 -4.27 2.81 -10.15
N HIS A 186 -3.85 3.85 -9.44
CA HIS A 186 -4.37 4.29 -8.14
C HIS A 186 -4.64 5.80 -8.14
N PRO A 187 -5.68 6.27 -8.86
CA PRO A 187 -5.99 7.71 -9.01
C PRO A 187 -6.36 8.42 -7.70
N GLU A 188 -6.70 7.67 -6.65
CA GLU A 188 -6.93 8.16 -5.28
C GLU A 188 -5.64 8.61 -4.56
N THR A 189 -4.46 8.33 -5.14
CA THR A 189 -3.18 8.66 -4.52
C THR A 189 -2.93 10.16 -4.55
N HIS A 190 -2.89 10.77 -3.37
CA HIS A 190 -2.51 12.17 -3.20
C HIS A 190 -1.02 12.29 -2.91
N PHE A 191 -0.30 13.00 -3.77
CA PHE A 191 1.12 13.33 -3.61
C PHE A 191 1.34 14.76 -3.09
N GLU A 192 0.26 15.40 -2.63
CA GLU A 192 0.32 16.66 -1.90
C GLU A 192 0.53 16.32 -0.42
N GLU A 193 1.46 17.02 0.25
CA GLU A 193 1.58 17.00 1.72
C GLU A 193 0.40 17.72 2.39
#